data_AF-A0A1G2ZCU9-F1
#
_entry.id   AF-A0A1G2ZCU9-F1
#
_cell.length_a   1.000
_cell.length_b   1.000
_cell.length_c   1.000
_cell.angle_alpha   90.00
_cell.angle_beta   90.00
_cell.angle_gamma   90.00
#
_symmetry.space_group_name_H-M   'P 1'
#
loop_
_entity.id
_entity.type
_entity.pdbx_description
1 polymer ?
#
loop_
_entity_poly.entity_id
_entity_poly.type
_entity_poly.pdbx_seq_one_letter_code
_entity_poly.pdbx_strand_id
1 'polypeptide(L)'
;MGGILVSIVGAYLLYFLVYRKKTRNVSVYAAFFVIFLACFVLLKYMCVNGAERFHLLFYWILSGVLFWALRIDVQNKLIYVYTTLLVCLVGAVDEFIQAILPMRCFDVRDIVMNWFSGGLGMLFIAFVLQPVWDAAKEGKRALL
;
A
#
# COMPACT_ATOMS: atom_id res chain seq x y z
N MET A 1 -20.74 1.94 1.63
CA MET A 1 -19.93 3.17 1.43
C MET A 1 -18.48 2.87 1.06
N GLY A 2 -17.75 2.00 1.78
CA GLY A 2 -16.33 1.70 1.47
C GLY A 2 -16.06 1.22 0.03
N GLY A 3 -16.89 0.33 -0.51
CA GLY A 3 -16.74 -0.14 -1.90
C GLY A 3 -16.91 0.96 -2.95
N ILE A 4 -17.76 1.98 -2.71
CA ILE A 4 -17.94 3.11 -3.64
C ILE A 4 -16.65 3.95 -3.69
N LEU A 5 -16.05 4.23 -2.53
CA LEU A 5 -14.79 4.95 -2.44
C LEU A 5 -13.68 4.21 -3.21
N VAL A 6 -13.55 2.89 -3.01
CA VAL A 6 -12.57 2.06 -3.73
C VAL A 6 -12.82 2.09 -5.23
N SER A 7 -14.08 2.01 -5.69
CA SER A 7 -14.41 2.12 -7.12
C SER A 7 -14.02 3.48 -7.70
N ILE A 8 -14.28 4.59 -7.00
CA ILE A 8 -13.93 5.93 -7.48
C ILE A 8 -12.41 6.09 -7.57
N VAL A 9 -11.68 5.71 -6.52
CA VAL A 9 -10.22 5.77 -6.49
C VAL A 9 -9.63 4.84 -7.56
N GLY A 10 -10.18 3.65 -7.74
CA GLY A 10 -9.78 2.71 -8.77
C GLY A 10 -9.99 3.26 -10.17
N ALA A 11 -11.14 3.86 -10.46
CA ALA A 11 -11.41 4.49 -11.74
C ALA A 11 -10.43 5.64 -12.03
N TYR A 12 -10.15 6.48 -11.03
CA TYR A 12 -9.16 7.55 -11.15
C TYR A 12 -7.75 7.03 -11.41
N LEU A 13 -7.31 5.99 -10.68
CA LEU A 13 -5.99 5.39 -10.87
C LEU A 13 -5.88 4.69 -12.23
N LEU A 14 -6.93 4.01 -12.68
CA LEU A 14 -6.98 3.42 -14.02
C LEU A 14 -6.88 4.51 -15.10
N TYR A 15 -7.64 5.59 -14.96
CA TYR A 15 -7.52 6.77 -15.83
C TYR A 15 -6.09 7.31 -15.84
N PHE A 16 -5.47 7.46 -14.66
CA PHE A 16 -4.08 7.91 -14.55
C PHE A 16 -3.11 6.95 -15.28
N LEU A 17 -3.26 5.63 -15.13
CA LEU A 17 -2.40 4.64 -15.78
C LEU A 17 -2.51 4.66 -17.30
N VAL A 18 -3.73 4.78 -17.82
CA VAL A 18 -4.03 4.78 -19.26
C VAL A 18 -3.63 6.10 -19.92
N TYR A 19 -4.03 7.23 -19.36
CA TYR A 19 -3.94 8.52 -20.04
C TYR A 19 -2.69 9.33 -19.66
N ARG A 20 -2.23 9.23 -18.40
CA ARG A 20 -1.06 9.99 -17.92
C ARG A 20 0.22 9.18 -18.05
N LYS A 21 0.25 7.98 -17.46
CA LYS A 21 1.43 7.10 -17.52
C LYS A 21 1.58 6.40 -18.89
N LYS A 22 0.48 6.30 -19.67
CA LYS A 22 0.42 5.64 -20.99
C LYS A 22 1.03 4.24 -20.97
N THR A 23 0.75 3.49 -19.91
CA THR A 23 1.32 2.16 -19.71
C THR A 23 0.75 1.21 -20.76
N ARG A 24 1.60 0.57 -21.57
CA ARG A 24 1.17 -0.44 -22.57
C ARG A 24 1.30 -1.88 -22.09
N ASN A 25 1.89 -2.08 -20.92
CA ASN A 25 2.17 -3.41 -20.40
C ASN A 25 0.92 -4.02 -19.75
N VAL A 26 0.39 -5.11 -20.32
CA VAL A 26 -0.83 -5.78 -19.86
C VAL A 26 -0.69 -6.30 -18.43
N SER A 27 0.52 -6.70 -18.04
CA SER A 27 0.82 -7.17 -16.67
C SER A 27 0.50 -6.13 -15.59
N VAL A 28 0.67 -4.84 -15.88
CA VAL A 28 0.36 -3.75 -14.94
C VAL A 28 -1.15 -3.65 -14.69
N TYR A 29 -1.96 -3.79 -15.75
CA TYR A 29 -3.42 -3.79 -15.62
C TYR A 29 -3.92 -5.05 -14.92
N ALA A 30 -3.34 -6.21 -15.23
CA ALA A 30 -3.65 -7.46 -14.53
C ALA A 30 -3.36 -7.35 -13.02
N ALA A 31 -2.17 -6.87 -12.65
CA ALA A 31 -1.81 -6.62 -11.25
C ALA A 31 -2.77 -5.63 -10.59
N PHE A 32 -3.11 -4.53 -11.28
CA PHE A 32 -4.07 -3.54 -10.80
C PHE A 32 -5.43 -4.19 -10.47
N PHE A 33 -6.03 -4.95 -11.40
CA PHE A 33 -7.32 -5.59 -11.17
C PHE A 33 -7.26 -6.66 -10.07
N VAL A 34 -6.20 -7.44 -10.00
CA VAL A 34 -6.01 -8.45 -8.93
C VAL A 34 -5.93 -7.77 -7.56
N ILE A 35 -5.15 -6.69 -7.45
CA ILE A 35 -5.01 -5.96 -6.19
C ILE A 35 -6.34 -5.31 -5.78
N PHE A 36 -7.06 -4.69 -6.72
CA PHE A 36 -8.36 -4.10 -6.43
C PHE A 36 -9.41 -5.15 -6.05
N LEU A 37 -9.39 -6.32 -6.70
CA LEU A 37 -10.23 -7.45 -6.32
C LEU A 37 -9.90 -7.93 -4.90
N ALA A 38 -8.62 -8.06 -4.56
CA ALA A 38 -8.20 -8.41 -3.19
C ALA A 38 -8.69 -7.37 -2.17
N CYS A 39 -8.62 -6.07 -2.47
CA CYS A 39 -9.21 -5.01 -1.65
C CYS A 39 -10.72 -5.19 -1.45
N PHE A 40 -11.48 -5.52 -2.51
CA PHE A 40 -12.92 -5.77 -2.38
C PHE A 40 -13.23 -7.00 -1.52
N VAL A 41 -12.42 -8.06 -1.63
CA VAL A 41 -12.54 -9.26 -0.79
C VAL A 41 -12.29 -8.89 0.67
N LEU A 42 -11.20 -8.18 0.98
CA LEU A 42 -10.91 -7.74 2.35
C LEU A 42 -12.02 -6.83 2.91
N LEU A 43 -12.49 -5.86 2.14
CA LEU A 43 -13.59 -4.99 2.55
C LEU A 43 -14.89 -5.74 2.87
N LYS A 44 -15.17 -6.83 2.15
CA LYS A 44 -16.39 -7.61 2.32
C LYS A 44 -16.31 -8.58 3.51
N TYR A 45 -15.15 -9.20 3.72
CA TYR A 45 -15.02 -10.31 4.67
C TYR A 45 -14.30 -9.93 5.98
N MET A 46 -13.49 -8.88 5.98
CA MET A 46 -12.68 -8.49 7.15
C MET A 46 -13.04 -7.13 7.74
N CYS A 47 -13.78 -6.27 7.01
CA CYS A 47 -14.21 -4.96 7.51
C CYS A 47 -15.71 -4.94 7.87
N VAL A 48 -16.03 -5.45 9.06
CA VAL A 48 -17.37 -5.39 9.70
C VAL A 48 -17.68 -3.95 10.11
N ASN A 49 -16.74 -3.26 10.73
CA ASN A 49 -16.95 -1.93 11.31
C ASN A 49 -16.37 -0.79 10.45
N GLY A 50 -16.80 0.44 10.74
CA GLY A 50 -16.27 1.63 10.09
C GLY A 50 -14.76 1.82 10.32
N ALA A 51 -14.29 1.57 11.55
CA ALA A 51 -12.88 1.69 11.92
C ALA A 51 -11.97 0.75 11.11
N GLU A 52 -12.37 -0.50 10.90
CA GLU A 52 -11.62 -1.50 10.13
C GLU A 52 -11.38 -1.07 8.67
N ARG A 53 -12.33 -0.32 8.09
CA ARG A 53 -12.16 0.23 6.72
C ARG A 53 -11.10 1.32 6.68
N PHE A 54 -10.95 2.09 7.76
CA PHE A 54 -9.90 3.08 7.88
C PHE A 54 -8.53 2.43 8.06
N HIS A 55 -8.44 1.35 8.84
CA HIS A 55 -7.22 0.55 8.92
C HIS A 55 -6.78 0.08 7.52
N LEU A 56 -7.70 -0.49 6.72
CA LEU A 56 -7.38 -0.90 5.35
C LEU A 56 -6.83 0.24 4.47
N LEU A 57 -7.32 1.47 4.64
CA LEU A 57 -6.83 2.63 3.88
C LEU A 57 -5.49 3.16 4.41
N PHE A 58 -5.36 3.29 5.73
CA PHE A 58 -4.19 3.91 6.34
C PHE A 58 -2.94 3.04 6.21
N TYR A 59 -3.04 1.73 6.36
CA TYR A 59 -1.89 0.83 6.20
C TYR A 59 -1.40 0.73 4.74
N TRP A 60 -2.31 0.91 3.78
CA TRP A 60 -1.95 1.06 2.38
C TRP A 60 -1.15 2.34 2.14
N ILE A 61 -1.63 3.48 2.66
CA ILE A 61 -0.94 4.78 2.53
C ILE A 61 0.41 4.74 3.26
N LEU A 62 0.45 4.15 4.46
CA LEU A 62 1.65 3.97 5.26
C LEU A 62 2.75 3.24 4.48
N SER A 63 2.39 2.20 3.72
CA SER A 63 3.33 1.49 2.85
C SER A 63 3.96 2.41 1.81
N GLY A 64 3.17 3.30 1.21
CA GLY A 64 3.68 4.34 0.31
C GLY A 64 4.64 5.30 1.01
N VAL A 65 4.25 5.85 2.15
CA VAL A 65 5.07 6.81 2.91
C VAL A 65 6.39 6.17 3.32
N LEU A 66 6.36 4.97 3.91
CA LEU A 66 7.56 4.26 4.33
C LEU A 66 8.44 3.85 3.15
N PHE A 67 7.85 3.44 2.02
CA PHE A 67 8.62 3.16 0.81
C PHE A 67 9.38 4.40 0.32
N TRP A 68 8.69 5.55 0.19
CA TRP A 68 9.34 6.77 -0.29
C TRP A 68 10.37 7.33 0.70
N ALA A 69 10.11 7.22 2.00
CA ALA A 69 11.06 7.58 3.03
C ALA A 69 12.33 6.71 2.98
N LEU A 70 12.18 5.38 2.98
CA LEU A 70 13.31 4.45 2.92
C LEU A 70 14.08 4.54 1.60
N ARG A 71 13.46 5.01 0.53
CA ARG A 71 14.10 5.15 -0.79
C ARG A 71 15.23 6.19 -0.78
N ILE A 72 15.22 7.12 0.17
CA ILE A 72 16.28 8.12 0.35
C ILE A 72 17.60 7.40 0.68
N ASP A 73 17.55 6.41 1.55
CA ASP A 73 18.74 5.71 2.07
C ASP A 73 19.00 4.36 1.37
N VAL A 74 17.95 3.61 1.03
CA VAL A 74 18.04 2.25 0.48
C VAL A 74 17.88 2.27 -1.03
N GLN A 75 19.00 2.10 -1.72
CA GLN A 75 19.09 2.10 -3.19
C GLN A 75 19.13 0.69 -3.82
N ASN A 76 18.50 -0.32 -3.20
CA ASN A 76 18.34 -1.64 -3.82
C ASN A 76 16.92 -2.22 -3.63
N LYS A 77 16.69 -3.40 -4.21
CA LYS A 77 15.40 -4.12 -4.13
C LYS A 77 15.02 -4.56 -2.71
N LEU A 78 15.92 -4.52 -1.73
CA LEU A 78 15.58 -4.84 -0.33
C LEU A 78 14.64 -3.81 0.28
N ILE A 79 14.50 -2.62 -0.33
CA ILE A 79 13.52 -1.63 0.11
C ILE A 79 12.12 -2.22 0.25
N TYR A 80 11.68 -3.10 -0.67
CA TYR A 80 10.35 -3.70 -0.62
C TYR A 80 10.20 -4.59 0.61
N VAL A 81 11.26 -5.32 0.98
CA VAL A 81 11.29 -6.17 2.17
C VAL A 81 11.30 -5.31 3.42
N TYR A 82 12.17 -4.31 3.51
CA TYR A 82 12.26 -3.42 4.66
C TYR A 82 10.96 -2.64 4.89
N THR A 83 10.35 -2.10 3.83
CA THR A 83 9.07 -1.42 3.96
C THR A 83 7.99 -2.38 4.45
N THR A 84 7.91 -3.60 3.90
CA THR A 84 6.92 -4.59 4.36
C THR A 84 7.11 -4.95 5.83
N LEU A 85 8.35 -5.20 6.26
CA LEU A 85 8.66 -5.51 7.66
C LEU A 85 8.31 -4.35 8.59
N LEU A 86 8.62 -3.11 8.21
CA LEU A 86 8.26 -1.93 9.00
C LEU A 86 6.75 -1.74 9.10
N VAL A 87 6.01 -1.92 8.00
CA VAL A 87 4.54 -1.82 8.02
C VAL A 87 3.94 -2.91 8.92
N CYS A 88 4.45 -4.14 8.85
CA CYS A 88 3.99 -5.22 9.72
C CYS A 88 4.29 -4.93 11.20
N LEU A 89 5.48 -4.41 11.49
CA LEU A 89 5.87 -4.02 12.84
C LEU A 89 4.96 -2.92 13.40
N VAL A 90 4.75 -1.85 12.62
CA VAL A 90 3.84 -0.75 13.00
C VAL A 90 2.42 -1.28 13.22
N GLY A 91 1.94 -2.18 12.36
CA GLY A 91 0.62 -2.80 12.48
C GLY A 91 0.44 -3.63 13.75
N ALA A 92 1.49 -4.33 14.19
CA ALA A 92 1.47 -5.09 15.44
C ALA A 92 1.56 -4.17 16.66
N VAL A 93 2.35 -3.09 16.59
CA VAL A 93 2.48 -2.09 17.67
C VAL A 93 1.16 -1.32 17.85
N ASP A 94 0.48 -0.95 16.78
CA ASP A 94 -0.83 -0.28 16.84
C ASP A 94 -1.86 -1.14 17.58
N GLU A 95 -1.94 -2.44 17.26
CA GLU A 95 -2.84 -3.35 17.97
C GLU A 95 -2.47 -3.50 19.45
N PHE A 96 -1.17 -3.56 19.75
CA PHE A 96 -0.70 -3.62 21.15
C PHE A 96 -1.07 -2.35 21.93
N ILE A 97 -0.95 -1.17 21.32
CA ILE A 97 -1.39 0.10 21.92
C ILE A 97 -2.91 0.07 22.15
N GLN A 98 -3.67 -0.46 21.19
CA GLN A 98 -5.11 -0.54 21.30
C GLN A 98 -5.58 -1.54 22.36
N ALA A 99 -4.82 -2.61 22.63
CA ALA A 99 -5.07 -3.53 23.74
C ALA A 99 -5.01 -2.85 25.12
N ILE A 100 -4.27 -1.74 25.22
CA ILE A 100 -4.15 -0.95 26.45
C ILE A 100 -5.34 0.02 26.59
N LEU A 101 -6.05 0.34 25.49
CA LEU A 101 -7.16 1.26 25.52
C LEU A 101 -8.42 0.59 26.08
N PRO A 102 -9.08 1.18 27.10
CA PRO A 102 -10.20 0.55 27.81
C PRO A 102 -11.45 0.30 26.96
N MET A 103 -11.52 0.88 25.75
CA MET A 103 -12.67 0.76 24.84
C MET A 103 -12.46 -0.20 23.67
N ARG A 104 -11.30 -0.86 23.55
CA ARG A 104 -11.03 -1.83 22.47
C ARG A 104 -10.38 -3.08 23.03
N CYS A 105 -10.83 -4.24 22.57
CA CYS A 105 -10.18 -5.52 22.85
C CYS A 105 -9.14 -5.81 21.76
N PHE A 106 -8.03 -6.43 22.17
CA PHE A 106 -7.04 -6.98 21.26
C PHE A 106 -7.67 -8.03 20.35
N ASP A 107 -7.51 -7.88 19.03
CA ASP A 107 -7.97 -8.83 18.03
C ASP A 107 -6.87 -9.15 17.01
N VAL A 108 -6.48 -10.42 16.96
CA VAL A 108 -5.48 -10.91 16.00
C VAL A 108 -5.91 -10.67 14.55
N ARG A 109 -7.22 -10.60 14.28
CA ARG A 109 -7.75 -10.30 12.94
C ARG A 109 -7.35 -8.92 12.47
N ASP A 110 -7.21 -7.95 13.38
CA ASP A 110 -6.82 -6.59 13.05
C ASP A 110 -5.34 -6.52 12.63
N ILE A 111 -4.47 -7.27 13.31
CA ILE A 111 -3.06 -7.43 12.90
C ILE A 111 -2.98 -7.99 11.48
N VAL A 112 -3.73 -9.07 11.22
CA VAL A 112 -3.74 -9.72 9.90
C VAL A 112 -4.28 -8.77 8.82
N MET A 113 -5.34 -8.01 9.13
CA MET A 113 -5.89 -7.01 8.22
C MET A 113 -4.88 -5.89 7.91
N ASN A 114 -4.18 -5.39 8.94
CA ASN A 114 -3.16 -4.35 8.79
C ASN A 114 -2.01 -4.83 7.90
N TRP A 115 -1.57 -6.09 8.08
CA TRP A 115 -0.55 -6.71 7.26
C TRP A 115 -0.99 -6.91 5.81
N PHE A 116 -2.22 -7.38 5.58
CA PHE A 116 -2.76 -7.48 4.21
C PHE A 116 -2.91 -6.13 3.54
N SER A 117 -3.41 -5.11 4.25
CA SER A 117 -3.51 -3.75 3.75
C SER A 117 -2.14 -3.22 3.32
N GLY A 118 -1.15 -3.35 4.20
CA GLY A 118 0.22 -2.93 3.94
C GLY A 118 0.84 -3.69 2.76
N GLY A 119 0.68 -5.01 2.76
CA GLY A 119 1.13 -5.88 1.67
C GLY A 119 0.52 -5.50 0.32
N LEU A 120 -0.78 -5.20 0.27
CA LEU A 120 -1.42 -4.75 -0.97
C LEU A 120 -0.89 -3.39 -1.43
N GLY A 121 -0.65 -2.45 -0.50
CA GLY A 121 0.01 -1.18 -0.80
C GLY A 121 1.40 -1.39 -1.40
N MET A 122 2.18 -2.31 -0.83
CA MET A 122 3.51 -2.67 -1.34
C MET A 122 3.47 -3.35 -2.70
N LEU A 123 2.53 -4.28 -2.92
CA LEU A 123 2.32 -4.91 -4.22
C LEU A 123 1.90 -3.88 -5.28
N PHE A 124 1.07 -2.90 -4.90
CA PHE A 124 0.70 -1.82 -5.79
C PHE A 124 1.91 -0.98 -6.21
N ILE A 125 2.79 -0.64 -5.26
CA ILE A 125 4.02 0.09 -5.57
C ILE A 125 4.93 -0.74 -6.49
N ALA A 126 5.12 -2.02 -6.17
CA ALA A 126 6.02 -2.90 -6.90
C ALA A 126 5.55 -3.21 -8.33
N PHE A 127 4.27 -3.55 -8.51
CA PHE A 127 3.75 -4.06 -9.78
C PHE A 127 2.99 -3.03 -10.60
N VAL A 128 2.39 -2.00 -9.99
CA VAL A 128 1.59 -0.99 -10.69
C VAL A 128 2.36 0.31 -10.89
N LEU A 129 2.89 0.88 -9.81
CA LEU A 129 3.64 2.13 -9.90
C LEU A 129 5.02 1.94 -10.53
N GLN A 130 5.68 0.80 -10.27
CA GLN A 130 6.99 0.45 -10.84
C GLN A 130 7.95 1.64 -10.83
N PRO A 131 8.30 2.19 -9.65
CA PRO A 131 9.14 3.38 -9.56
C PRO A 131 10.51 3.11 -10.19
N VAL A 132 10.89 3.91 -11.18
CA VAL A 132 12.18 3.81 -11.87
C VAL A 132 13.30 4.25 -10.94
N TRP A 133 14.35 3.44 -10.80
CA TRP A 133 15.42 3.65 -9.84
C TRP A 133 16.34 4.85 -10.16
N ASP A 134 16.35 5.30 -11.42
CA ASP A 134 17.51 5.99 -12.01
C ASP A 134 17.35 7.50 -12.32
N ALA A 135 16.48 8.25 -11.64
CA ALA A 135 16.51 9.72 -11.77
C ALA A 135 17.67 10.39 -11.00
N ALA A 136 18.38 9.66 -10.12
CA ALA A 136 19.44 10.22 -9.29
C ALA A 136 20.83 10.24 -9.94
N LYS A 137 21.00 9.71 -11.17
CA LYS A 137 22.29 9.69 -11.87
C LYS A 137 22.47 10.83 -12.89
N GLU A 138 21.40 11.42 -13.43
CA GLU A 138 21.54 12.49 -14.42
C GLU A 138 21.92 13.85 -13.82
N GLY A 139 21.50 14.15 -12.58
CA GLY A 139 21.85 15.41 -11.91
C GLY A 139 23.31 15.53 -11.43
N LYS A 140 24.00 14.39 -11.23
CA LYS A 140 25.41 14.38 -10.75
C LYS A 140 26.45 14.35 -11.88
N ARG A 141 26.03 14.04 -13.11
CA ARG A 141 26.91 13.99 -14.28
C ARG A 141 26.90 15.27 -15.12
N ALA A 142 25.96 16.18 -14.85
CA ALA A 142 25.87 17.50 -15.48
C ALA A 142 26.68 18.59 -14.75
N LEU A 143 27.37 18.23 -13.66
CA LEU A 143 28.13 19.15 -12.79
C LEU A 143 29.60 18.70 -12.58
N LEU A 144 30.08 17.74 -13.38
CA LEU A 144 31.48 17.32 -13.47
C LEU A 144 31.91 17.43 -14.93
#